data_AF-A0A0F9JDU2-F1
#
_entry.id   AF-A0A0F9JDU2-F1
#
_cell.length_a   1.000
_cell.length_b   1.000
_cell.length_c   1.000
_cell.angle_alpha   90.00
_cell.angle_beta   90.00
_cell.angle_gamma   90.00
#
_symmetry.space_group_name_H-M   'P 1'
#
loop_
_entity.id
_entity.type
_entity.pdbx_description
1 polymer ?
#
loop_
_entity_poly.entity_id
_entity_poly.type
_entity_poly.pdbx_seq_one_letter_code
_entity_poly.pdbx_strand_id
1 'polypeptide(L)'
;PVMWANDPSINFLINPNEFRQLIKDDGFKELSWKDGTTKVLEGFQIRKSKQSTTRSSQTKPINYGLIFKNLKEKGQNTIRNFEEGRIVVIQGLFERIED
;
A
#
# COMPACT_ATOMS: atom_id res chain seq x y z
N PRO A 1 -12.63 -6.10 1.22
CA PRO A 1 -12.35 -4.71 0.80
C PRO A 1 -10.95 -4.27 1.26
N VAL A 2 -10.26 -3.46 0.45
CA VAL A 2 -8.96 -2.82 0.74
C VAL A 2 -9.09 -1.30 0.61
N MET A 3 -8.04 -0.53 0.90
CA MET A 3 -8.10 0.93 0.87
C MET A 3 -8.61 1.50 -0.47
N TRP A 4 -8.24 0.91 -1.61
CA TRP A 4 -8.63 1.37 -2.95
C TRP A 4 -9.86 0.68 -3.55
N ALA A 5 -10.30 -0.46 -3.01
CA ALA A 5 -11.37 -1.26 -3.63
C ALA A 5 -12.35 -1.82 -2.59
N ASN A 6 -13.66 -1.74 -2.87
CA ASN A 6 -14.70 -2.38 -2.03
C ASN A 6 -14.89 -3.85 -2.40
N ASP A 7 -14.86 -4.13 -3.70
CA ASP A 7 -15.04 -5.44 -4.29
C ASP A 7 -13.99 -5.67 -5.41
N PRO A 8 -13.89 -6.89 -5.95
CA PRO A 8 -12.86 -7.23 -6.94
C PRO A 8 -12.96 -6.47 -8.28
N SER A 9 -14.12 -5.91 -8.65
CA SER A 9 -14.31 -5.31 -10.00
C SER A 9 -13.43 -4.09 -10.27
N ILE A 10 -12.92 -3.45 -9.20
CA ILE A 10 -12.05 -2.27 -9.26
C ILE A 10 -10.67 -2.53 -8.62
N ASN A 11 -10.30 -3.80 -8.45
CA ASN A 11 -8.99 -4.20 -7.92
C ASN A 11 -8.08 -4.75 -9.03
N PHE A 12 -7.15 -3.92 -9.49
CA PHE A 12 -6.29 -4.22 -10.65
C PHE A 12 -4.83 -4.53 -10.27
N LEU A 13 -4.59 -5.03 -9.05
CA LEU A 13 -3.24 -5.48 -8.70
C LEU A 13 -2.89 -6.74 -9.51
N ILE A 14 -1.72 -6.72 -10.12
CA ILE A 14 -1.12 -7.84 -10.84
C ILE A 14 0.12 -8.37 -10.10
N ASN A 15 0.69 -9.47 -10.56
CA ASN A 15 1.90 -10.01 -9.95
C ASN A 15 3.06 -8.99 -10.06
N PRO A 16 3.86 -8.78 -9.02
CA PRO A 16 4.99 -7.84 -9.07
C PRO A 16 5.99 -8.14 -10.20
N ASN A 17 6.25 -9.41 -10.49
CA ASN A 17 7.17 -9.80 -11.56
C ASN A 17 6.57 -9.56 -12.95
N GLU A 18 5.26 -9.76 -13.11
CA GLU A 18 4.55 -9.39 -14.34
C GLU A 18 4.62 -7.89 -14.57
N PHE A 19 4.33 -7.08 -13.55
CA PHE A 19 4.43 -5.62 -13.65
C PHE A 19 5.86 -5.14 -13.93
N ARG A 20 6.86 -5.75 -13.28
CA ARG A 20 8.28 -5.48 -13.52
C ARG A 20 8.65 -5.72 -14.98
N GLN A 21 8.17 -6.82 -15.56
CA GLN A 21 8.47 -7.17 -16.93
C GLN A 21 7.75 -6.25 -17.92
N LEU A 22 6.48 -5.89 -17.65
CA LEU A 22 5.74 -4.91 -18.47
C LEU A 22 6.47 -3.56 -18.60
N ILE A 23 7.06 -3.06 -17.50
CA ILE A 23 7.84 -1.82 -17.55
C ILE A 23 9.08 -1.98 -18.44
N LYS A 24 9.78 -3.11 -18.31
CA LYS A 24 11.00 -3.37 -19.09
C LYS A 24 10.72 -3.52 -20.58
N ASP A 25 9.64 -4.22 -20.91
CA ASP A 25 9.21 -4.43 -22.30
C ASP A 25 8.81 -3.11 -22.97
N ASP A 26 8.42 -2.10 -22.19
CA ASP A 26 8.08 -0.76 -22.67
C ASP A 26 9.32 0.16 -22.87
N GLY A 27 10.54 -0.38 -22.85
CA GLY A 27 11.76 0.38 -23.13
C GLY A 27 12.37 1.09 -21.92
N PHE A 28 12.18 0.51 -20.73
CA PHE A 28 12.83 0.98 -19.51
C PHE A 28 13.86 -0.02 -19.00
N LYS A 29 15.05 0.46 -18.66
CA LYS A 29 16.07 -0.33 -17.98
C LYS A 29 15.89 -0.19 -16.47
N GLU A 30 15.88 -1.33 -15.79
CA GLU A 30 15.79 -1.35 -14.34
C GLU A 30 17.12 -0.94 -13.69
N LEU A 31 17.05 0.00 -12.76
CA LEU A 31 18.16 0.42 -11.91
C LEU A 31 18.07 -0.17 -10.50
N SER A 32 16.86 -0.38 -9.98
CA SER A 32 16.64 -0.99 -8.67
C SER A 32 15.23 -1.56 -8.55
N TRP A 33 15.11 -2.72 -7.90
CA TRP A 33 13.83 -3.34 -7.55
C TRP A 33 13.88 -3.82 -6.09
N LYS A 34 13.10 -3.19 -5.21
CA LYS A 34 13.16 -3.45 -3.76
C LYS A 34 11.77 -3.72 -3.19
N ASP A 35 11.65 -4.82 -2.47
CA ASP A 35 10.48 -5.09 -1.62
C ASP A 35 10.55 -4.22 -0.36
N GLY A 36 9.59 -3.33 -0.20
CA GLY A 36 9.41 -2.43 0.93
C GLY A 36 8.30 -2.86 1.89
N THR A 37 7.69 -4.03 1.70
CA THR A 37 6.52 -4.49 2.45
C THR A 37 6.78 -4.51 3.96
N THR A 38 7.94 -5.00 4.40
CA THR A 38 8.33 -5.03 5.81
C THR A 38 8.36 -3.64 6.44
N LYS A 39 8.94 -2.65 5.74
CA LYS A 39 8.99 -1.26 6.23
C LYS A 39 7.61 -0.64 6.38
N VAL A 40 6.69 -0.99 5.47
CA VAL A 40 5.29 -0.55 5.54
C VAL A 40 4.59 -1.15 6.76
N LEU A 41 4.77 -2.46 7.00
CA LEU A 41 4.24 -3.15 8.18
C LEU A 41 4.78 -2.54 9.49
N GLU A 42 6.08 -2.30 9.58
CA GLU A 42 6.71 -1.65 10.73
C GLU A 42 6.11 -0.25 11.00
N GLY A 43 5.92 0.54 9.94
CA GLY A 43 5.29 1.86 10.03
C GLY A 43 3.87 1.82 10.59
N PHE A 44 3.09 0.78 10.28
CA PHE A 44 1.76 0.59 10.87
C PHE A 44 1.82 0.27 12.37
N GLN A 45 2.77 -0.56 12.81
CA GLN A 45 2.92 -0.91 14.22
C GLN A 45 3.30 0.31 15.07
N ILE A 46 4.21 1.15 14.58
CA ILE A 46 4.62 2.40 15.24
C ILE A 46 3.43 3.38 15.37
N ARG A 47 2.54 3.44 14.38
CA ARG A 47 1.34 4.32 14.45
C ARG A 47 0.32 3.81 15.46
N LYS A 48 0.10 2.48 15.53
CA LYS A 48 -0.79 1.88 16.54
C LYS A 48 -0.34 2.19 17.96
N SER A 49 0.96 2.08 18.25
CA SER A 49 1.50 2.34 19.60
C SER A 49 1.44 3.81 20.03
N LYS A 50 1.42 4.75 19.07
CA LYS A 50 1.26 6.20 19.35
C LYS A 50 -0.18 6.65 19.48
N GLN A 51 -1.15 5.88 18.96
CA GLN A 51 -2.56 6.24 19.02
C GLN A 51 -3.17 5.99 20.41
N SER A 52 -2.56 5.14 21.23
CA SER A 52 -2.99 4.89 22.62
C SER A 52 -2.58 5.98 23.61
N THR A 53 -1.77 6.97 23.21
CA THR A 53 -1.18 7.98 24.13
C THR A 53 -1.75 9.39 23.97
N THR A 54 -2.66 9.64 23.02
CA THR A 54 -3.23 10.97 22.77
C THR A 54 -4.58 11.15 23.48
N ARG A 55 -4.62 12.04 24.49
CA ARG A 55 -5.84 12.48 25.19
C ARG A 55 -6.80 13.17 24.24
N SER A 56 -8.09 13.00 24.50
CA SER A 56 -9.21 13.53 23.73
C SER A 56 -9.19 15.06 23.60
N SER A 57 -8.83 15.59 22.43
CA SER A 57 -9.30 16.92 22.02
C SER A 57 -10.77 16.80 21.63
N GLN A 58 -11.60 17.77 22.04
CA GLN A 58 -13.05 17.77 21.77
C GLN A 58 -13.40 17.89 20.27
N THR A 59 -12.44 18.26 19.42
CA THR A 59 -12.59 18.31 17.96
C THR A 59 -12.23 16.97 17.32
N LYS A 60 -13.17 16.37 16.59
CA LYS A 60 -12.89 15.19 15.76
C LYS A 60 -11.95 15.60 14.62
N PRO A 61 -10.74 15.04 14.51
CA PRO A 61 -9.83 15.39 13.44
C PRO A 61 -10.40 14.95 12.08
N ILE A 62 -10.22 15.78 11.05
CA ILE A 62 -10.48 15.40 9.66
C ILE A 62 -9.64 14.17 9.33
N ASN A 63 -10.29 13.11 8.85
CA ASN A 63 -9.63 11.86 8.55
C ASN A 63 -10.35 11.13 7.40
N TYR A 64 -9.74 10.04 6.95
CA TYR A 64 -10.23 9.21 5.86
C TYR A 64 -11.64 8.62 6.06
N GLY A 65 -12.20 8.65 7.28
CA GLY A 65 -13.56 8.21 7.58
C GLY A 65 -14.64 9.08 6.92
N LEU A 66 -14.28 10.29 6.45
CA LEU A 66 -15.15 11.11 5.61
C LEU A 66 -15.31 10.54 4.19
N ILE A 67 -14.33 9.75 3.73
CA ILE A 67 -14.28 9.16 2.39
C ILE A 67 -14.72 7.68 2.45
N PHE A 68 -14.25 6.95 3.45
CA PHE A 68 -14.51 5.51 3.59
C PHE A 68 -15.50 5.23 4.72
N LYS A 69 -16.68 4.73 4.37
CA LYS A 69 -17.67 4.26 5.36
C LYS A 69 -17.17 3.11 6.23
N ASN A 70 -16.28 2.26 5.71
CA ASN A 70 -15.70 1.09 6.38
C ASN A 70 -14.17 1.20 6.57
N LEU A 71 -13.67 2.41 6.88
CA LEU A 71 -12.24 2.67 7.04
C LEU A 71 -11.52 1.66 7.95
N LYS A 72 -12.11 1.31 9.11
CA LYS A 72 -11.49 0.39 10.08
C LYS A 72 -11.29 -1.00 9.47
N GLU A 73 -12.32 -1.53 8.82
CA GLU A 73 -12.30 -2.84 8.18
C GLU A 73 -11.29 -2.86 7.02
N LYS A 74 -11.32 -1.83 6.15
CA LYS A 74 -10.35 -1.68 5.05
C LYS A 74 -8.92 -1.65 5.55
N GLY A 75 -8.64 -0.90 6.62
CA GLY A 75 -7.31 -0.84 7.23
C GLY A 75 -6.86 -2.20 7.78
N GLN A 76 -7.74 -2.91 8.50
CA GLN A 76 -7.44 -4.25 9.02
C GLN A 76 -7.15 -5.25 7.90
N ASN A 77 -7.99 -5.26 6.86
CA ASN A 77 -7.81 -6.15 5.71
C ASN A 77 -6.53 -5.84 4.93
N THR A 78 -6.19 -4.56 4.75
CA THR A 78 -4.93 -4.17 4.09
C THR A 78 -3.71 -4.66 4.88
N ILE A 79 -3.71 -4.51 6.21
CA ILE A 79 -2.61 -5.03 7.05
C ILE A 79 -2.52 -6.55 6.95
N ARG A 80 -3.64 -7.25 7.11
CA ARG A 80 -3.69 -8.72 6.99
C ARG A 80 -3.18 -9.20 5.63
N ASN A 81 -3.53 -8.53 4.55
CA ASN A 81 -3.07 -8.90 3.22
C ASN A 81 -1.56 -8.71 3.04
N PHE A 82 -0.94 -7.70 3.68
CA PHE A 82 0.52 -7.59 3.72
C PHE A 82 1.15 -8.71 4.55
N GLU A 83 0.60 -9.02 5.73
CA GLU A 83 1.10 -10.10 6.62
C GLU A 83 1.01 -11.48 5.96
N GLU A 84 -0.06 -11.75 5.19
CA GLU A 84 -0.27 -12.99 4.45
C GLU A 84 0.43 -13.01 3.08
N GLY A 85 1.15 -11.94 2.70
CA GLY A 85 1.84 -11.86 1.41
C GLY A 85 0.91 -11.82 0.19
N ARG A 86 -0.37 -11.48 0.37
CA ARG A 86 -1.36 -11.36 -0.72
C ARG A 86 -1.20 -10.07 -1.53
N ILE A 87 -0.62 -9.05 -0.90
CA ILE A 87 -0.20 -7.80 -1.54
C ILE A 87 1.18 -7.44 -1.02
N VAL A 88 1.96 -6.73 -1.83
CA VAL A 88 3.30 -6.25 -1.47
C VAL A 88 3.46 -4.79 -1.88
N VAL A 89 4.46 -4.11 -1.33
CA VAL A 89 4.85 -2.76 -1.75
C VAL A 89 6.24 -2.85 -2.37
N ILE A 90 6.34 -2.57 -3.66
CA ILE A 90 7.61 -2.53 -4.38
C ILE A 90 8.00 -1.09 -4.66
N GLN A 91 9.28 -0.78 -4.43
CA GLN A 91 9.94 0.39 -4.99
C GLN A 91 10.78 -0.03 -6.20
N GLY A 92 10.34 0.35 -7.40
CA GLY A 92 11.10 0.20 -8.63
C GLY A 92 11.70 1.55 -9.07
N LEU A 93 12.97 1.55 -9.46
CA LEU A 93 13.64 2.67 -10.11
C LEU A 93 14.06 2.22 -11.50
N PHE A 94 13.70 3.01 -12.50
CA PHE A 94 13.95 2.72 -13.90
C PHE A 94 14.48 3.96 -14.62
N GLU A 95 15.31 3.73 -15.63
CA GLU A 95 15.71 4.75 -16.60
C GLU A 95 15.07 4.43 -17.95
N ARG A 96 14.66 5.46 -18.70
CA ARG A 96 14.21 5.28 -20.08
C ARG A 96 15.45 4.93 -20.92
N ILE A 97 15.33 3.90 -21.77
CA ILE A 97 16.34 3.63 -22.78
C ILE A 97 16.14 4.68 -23.88
N GLU A 98 17.14 5.54 -24.09
CA GLU A 98 17.23 6.44 -25.24
C GLU A 98 17.88 5.67 -26.40
N ASP A 99 17.39 5.90 -27.63
CA ASP A 99 17.92 5.31 -28.86
C ASP A 99 19.33 5.84 -29.22
#